data_AF-A0A7V9QCR3-F1
#
_entry.id   AF-A0A7V9QCR3-F1
#
_cell.length_a   1.000
_cell.length_b   1.000
_cell.length_c   1.000
_cell.angle_alpha   90.00
_cell.angle_beta   90.00
_cell.angle_gamma   90.00
#
_symmetry.space_group_name_H-M   'P 1'
#
loop_
_entity.id
_entity.type
_entity.pdbx_description
1 polymer ?
#
loop_
_entity_poly.entity_id
_entity_poly.type
_entity_poly.pdbx_seq_one_letter_code
_entity_poly.pdbx_strand_id
1 'polypeptide(L)'
;THVLNSLSPIASNSIFLSGGLFSMLESPVDLRGMLGGVDGRLASSGFLASLFPAFNQAELELFAKAQVEDGRIPRYIGNLHGGYTDLDPKLLGAEWTDATSAWILQVAHQYQSSGNTAFLGRLWPGIIRAVDYLVAQDPDGDGIPVEGSSLEDVAPGGSGAAYASGLYASAMRAAVKLAEAQGDAVRAGAWRERSNRADAGAVQIVARYSSDGTTVTNAAALAGDWAARAAGIPSPWPDDTAGAALHALYQRHVQAFPGPAIPMEAPANGESLPGDTSSLPALMDSYLAGAALQLGFPDQGMDILSRSYKVLYEVSRNAWHQSRRYNAPEGNRARSRQHRTASAAWNALPALAGFALDLPAGRLLLDPKVPTALEGRLHVPIFTPRFWAWLDYDASASTGTLSILRTFESEGSTAPVTITRVGRRLAHDGSVTGESELEPPAEFHEGASFNLDFHGGRLRLSLILPPEPEAEETTSTLDLDDLTTAVDELTSTSVEEVFDPEADPDAPVPTSSPEETSAVEEEHVVAPPVPESTPASAETDIEEDEESADSEVEALEETEAREETEREDDVTTAVLSVMPEETPSQRAPLRRR
;
A
#
# COMPACT_ATOMS: atom_id res chain seq x y z
N THR A 1 10.53 -12.27 -2.32
CA THR A 1 9.72 -13.10 -1.40
C THR A 1 8.70 -12.28 -0.63
N HIS A 2 9.10 -11.39 0.30
CA HIS A 2 8.16 -10.63 1.16
C HIS A 2 6.99 -9.99 0.40
N VAL A 3 7.31 -9.22 -0.65
CA VAL A 3 6.35 -8.55 -1.55
C VAL A 3 5.27 -9.47 -2.13
N LEU A 4 5.55 -10.77 -2.31
CA LEU A 4 4.57 -11.74 -2.80
C LEU A 4 3.70 -12.31 -1.67
N ASN A 5 4.33 -12.75 -0.57
CA ASN A 5 3.60 -13.36 0.54
C ASN A 5 2.73 -12.33 1.28
N SER A 6 3.09 -11.04 1.23
CA SER A 6 2.32 -9.94 1.81
C SER A 6 0.96 -9.71 1.14
N LEU A 7 0.72 -10.33 -0.02
CA LEU A 7 -0.57 -10.27 -0.71
C LEU A 7 -1.61 -11.26 -0.18
N SER A 8 -1.29 -12.11 0.81
CA SER A 8 -2.26 -13.08 1.35
C SER A 8 -3.58 -12.45 1.84
N PRO A 9 -3.63 -11.22 2.43
CA PRO A 9 -4.90 -10.60 2.81
C PRO A 9 -5.77 -10.22 1.62
N ILE A 10 -5.20 -10.03 0.42
CA ILE A 10 -6.01 -9.78 -0.78
C ILE A 10 -6.93 -10.98 -1.06
N ALA A 11 -6.49 -12.21 -0.76
CA ALA A 11 -7.32 -13.40 -0.87
C ALA A 11 -8.20 -13.65 0.37
N SER A 12 -7.66 -13.54 1.58
CA SER A 12 -8.39 -13.90 2.81
C SER A 12 -9.37 -12.84 3.31
N ASN A 13 -9.17 -11.56 2.95
CA ASN A 13 -9.96 -10.45 3.50
C ASN A 13 -10.94 -9.86 2.49
N SER A 14 -10.81 -10.16 1.19
CA SER A 14 -11.69 -9.59 0.16
C SER A 14 -13.10 -10.15 0.23
N ILE A 15 -14.09 -9.27 0.22
CA ILE A 15 -15.49 -9.59 -0.01
C ILE A 15 -15.90 -9.04 -1.36
N PHE A 16 -16.40 -9.91 -2.23
CA PHE A 16 -16.97 -9.55 -3.53
C PHE A 16 -18.41 -10.06 -3.61
N LEU A 17 -19.37 -9.16 -3.75
CA LEU A 17 -20.80 -9.45 -3.77
C LEU A 17 -21.41 -9.18 -5.15
N SER A 18 -22.65 -9.65 -5.34
CA SER A 18 -23.43 -9.38 -6.55
C SER A 18 -23.57 -7.88 -6.81
N GLY A 19 -23.59 -7.49 -8.08
CA GLY A 19 -23.64 -6.08 -8.49
C GLY A 19 -22.30 -5.34 -8.48
N GLY A 20 -21.17 -6.05 -8.29
CA GLY A 20 -19.84 -5.46 -8.39
C GLY A 20 -19.34 -4.80 -7.10
N LEU A 21 -20.03 -5.02 -5.98
CA LEU A 21 -19.66 -4.46 -4.68
C LEU A 21 -18.42 -5.19 -4.14
N PHE A 22 -17.36 -4.43 -3.85
CA PHE A 22 -16.08 -4.94 -3.37
C PHE A 22 -15.59 -4.13 -2.17
N SER A 23 -15.17 -4.80 -1.10
CA SER A 23 -14.45 -4.22 0.02
C SER A 23 -13.57 -5.28 0.69
N MET A 24 -12.50 -4.86 1.36
CA MET A 24 -11.73 -5.77 2.22
C MET A 24 -12.10 -5.62 3.70
N LEU A 25 -12.06 -6.73 4.44
CA LEU A 25 -12.00 -6.77 5.90
C LEU A 25 -10.65 -6.19 6.37
N GLU A 26 -10.66 -5.38 7.42
CA GLU A 26 -9.42 -4.86 8.01
C GLU A 26 -8.61 -6.00 8.65
N SER A 27 -9.28 -6.90 9.37
CA SER A 27 -8.84 -8.28 9.66
C SER A 27 -10.08 -9.20 9.70
N PRO A 28 -9.98 -10.48 9.28
CA PRO A 28 -11.10 -11.41 9.33
C PRO A 28 -11.25 -12.13 10.68
N VAL A 29 -10.17 -12.24 11.46
CA VAL A 29 -10.17 -12.91 12.78
C VAL A 29 -10.24 -11.89 13.90
N ASP A 30 -9.43 -10.85 13.81
CA ASP A 30 -9.33 -9.79 14.79
C ASP A 30 -10.09 -8.55 14.26
N LEU A 31 -10.33 -7.52 15.08
CA LEU A 31 -11.06 -6.30 14.66
C LEU A 31 -12.51 -6.53 14.19
N ARG A 32 -13.23 -7.47 14.84
CA ARG A 32 -14.70 -7.60 14.88
C ARG A 32 -15.42 -7.56 13.51
N GLY A 33 -14.77 -7.95 12.41
CA GLY A 33 -15.37 -8.04 11.07
C GLY A 33 -15.54 -6.71 10.32
N MET A 34 -14.78 -5.68 10.69
CA MET A 34 -14.85 -4.34 10.08
C MET A 34 -14.45 -4.31 8.60
N LEU A 35 -15.27 -3.68 7.75
CA LEU A 35 -15.04 -3.52 6.31
C LEU A 35 -14.52 -2.11 5.99
N GLY A 36 -13.46 -2.03 5.20
CA GLY A 36 -12.77 -0.76 4.93
C GLY A 36 -11.54 -0.60 5.82
N GLY A 37 -11.42 0.53 6.52
CA GLY A 37 -10.16 1.03 7.07
C GLY A 37 -9.41 1.82 6.00
N VAL A 38 -10.00 2.95 5.56
CA VAL A 38 -9.51 3.76 4.42
C VAL A 38 -8.13 4.38 4.66
N ASP A 39 -7.76 4.57 5.92
CA ASP A 39 -6.45 4.96 6.43
C ASP A 39 -5.40 3.84 6.25
N GLY A 40 -5.72 2.60 6.67
CA GLY A 40 -4.84 1.44 6.47
C GLY A 40 -4.74 1.04 5.01
N ARG A 41 -5.81 1.27 4.24
CA ARG A 41 -5.87 1.12 2.78
C ARG A 41 -4.89 2.04 2.05
N LEU A 42 -4.64 3.26 2.55
CA LEU A 42 -3.68 4.20 1.95
C LEU A 42 -2.30 3.56 1.79
N ALA A 43 -1.80 2.90 2.84
CA ALA A 43 -0.53 2.18 2.83
C ALA A 43 -0.54 0.90 1.99
N SER A 44 -1.69 0.31 1.67
CA SER A 44 -1.76 -1.11 1.24
C SER A 44 -2.48 -1.38 -0.08
N SER A 45 -3.15 -0.38 -0.66
CA SER A 45 -3.94 -0.52 -1.89
C SER A 45 -3.14 -0.62 -3.18
N GLY A 46 -1.81 -0.44 -3.16
CA GLY A 46 -0.97 -0.41 -4.38
C GLY A 46 -1.17 -1.61 -5.32
N PHE A 47 -1.30 -2.82 -4.77
CA PHE A 47 -1.58 -4.02 -5.56
C PHE A 47 -2.95 -3.97 -6.27
N LEU A 48 -4.01 -3.58 -5.56
CA LEU A 48 -5.36 -3.46 -6.13
C LEU A 48 -5.44 -2.30 -7.12
N ALA A 49 -4.83 -1.16 -6.80
CA ALA A 49 -4.79 -0.01 -7.69
C ALA A 49 -4.16 -0.35 -9.05
N SER A 50 -3.06 -1.11 -9.07
CA SER A 50 -2.36 -1.45 -10.30
C SER A 50 -2.91 -2.66 -11.05
N LEU A 51 -3.29 -3.76 -10.36
CA LEU A 51 -3.68 -5.01 -11.02
C LEU A 51 -5.21 -5.25 -11.08
N PHE A 52 -5.96 -4.64 -10.15
CA PHE A 52 -7.43 -4.76 -10.07
C PHE A 52 -8.11 -3.38 -9.99
N PRO A 53 -7.83 -2.46 -10.93
CA PRO A 53 -8.25 -1.06 -10.82
C PRO A 53 -9.77 -0.87 -10.72
N ALA A 54 -10.57 -1.82 -11.23
CA ALA A 54 -12.03 -1.80 -11.07
C ALA A 54 -12.46 -2.04 -9.61
N PHE A 55 -11.84 -3.00 -8.90
CA PHE A 55 -12.08 -3.21 -7.47
C PHE A 55 -11.55 -2.05 -6.62
N ASN A 56 -10.41 -1.47 -7.00
CA ASN A 56 -9.89 -0.26 -6.36
C ASN A 56 -10.85 0.93 -6.48
N GLN A 57 -11.43 1.16 -7.67
CA GLN A 57 -12.46 2.18 -7.90
C GLN A 57 -13.76 1.88 -7.14
N ALA A 58 -14.25 0.63 -7.17
CA ALA A 58 -15.48 0.24 -6.49
C ALA A 58 -15.43 0.48 -4.97
N GLU A 59 -14.32 0.15 -4.29
CA GLU A 59 -14.18 0.43 -2.85
C GLU A 59 -14.15 1.96 -2.58
N LEU A 60 -13.51 2.77 -3.43
CA LEU A 60 -13.50 4.23 -3.29
C LEU A 60 -14.87 4.87 -3.54
N GLU A 61 -15.66 4.33 -4.47
CA GLU A 61 -17.06 4.75 -4.72
C GLU A 61 -17.98 4.34 -3.55
N LEU A 62 -17.70 3.23 -2.87
CA LEU A 62 -18.41 2.84 -1.64
C LEU A 62 -18.13 3.80 -0.48
N PHE A 63 -16.89 4.22 -0.27
CA PHE A 63 -16.56 5.28 0.70
C PHE A 63 -17.27 6.61 0.37
N ALA A 64 -17.41 6.95 -0.91
CA ALA A 64 -18.14 8.15 -1.34
C ALA A 64 -19.66 8.06 -1.09
N LYS A 65 -20.25 6.87 -1.31
CA LYS A 65 -21.65 6.56 -0.98
C LYS A 65 -21.87 6.57 0.54
N ALA A 66 -20.85 6.20 1.31
CA ALA A 66 -20.86 6.16 2.76
C ALA A 66 -20.58 7.50 3.46
N GLN A 67 -20.25 8.54 2.70
CA GLN A 67 -20.00 9.88 3.21
C GLN A 67 -21.22 10.42 3.97
N VAL A 68 -21.02 10.86 5.20
CA VAL A 68 -22.11 11.32 6.09
C VAL A 68 -22.39 12.82 5.92
N GLU A 69 -23.36 13.35 6.67
CA GLU A 69 -23.98 14.67 6.46
C GLU A 69 -23.00 15.85 6.57
N ASP A 70 -22.04 15.79 7.49
CA ASP A 70 -21.01 16.83 7.67
C ASP A 70 -19.92 16.83 6.57
N GLY A 71 -19.93 15.84 5.68
CA GLY A 71 -18.98 15.66 4.60
C GLY A 71 -17.80 14.72 4.89
N ARG A 72 -17.63 14.18 6.10
CA ARG A 72 -16.53 13.24 6.37
C ARG A 72 -16.74 11.90 5.68
N ILE A 73 -15.63 11.31 5.24
CA ILE A 73 -15.57 9.91 4.80
C ILE A 73 -15.39 9.04 6.05
N PRO A 74 -16.27 8.07 6.33
CA PRO A 74 -16.11 7.21 7.49
C PRO A 74 -14.91 6.27 7.32
N ARG A 75 -14.25 5.93 8.44
CA ARG A 75 -13.14 4.96 8.48
C ARG A 75 -13.53 3.61 7.85
N TYR A 76 -14.77 3.19 8.09
CA TYR A 76 -15.33 1.89 7.68
C TYR A 76 -16.63 2.04 6.89
N ILE A 77 -16.92 1.05 6.04
CA ILE A 77 -18.09 1.01 5.14
C ILE A 77 -19.01 -0.20 5.37
N GLY A 78 -18.80 -0.91 6.48
CA GLY A 78 -19.67 -2.00 6.92
C GLY A 78 -19.03 -2.84 8.02
N ASN A 79 -19.75 -3.87 8.46
CA ASN A 79 -19.26 -4.87 9.38
C ASN A 79 -19.92 -6.22 9.06
N LEU A 80 -19.11 -7.21 8.67
CA LEU A 80 -19.57 -8.54 8.27
C LEU A 80 -20.20 -9.30 9.45
N HIS A 81 -19.57 -9.25 10.64
CA HIS A 81 -19.97 -10.04 11.80
C HIS A 81 -21.25 -9.50 12.46
N GLY A 82 -21.49 -8.20 12.36
CA GLY A 82 -22.73 -7.53 12.78
C GLY A 82 -23.90 -7.66 11.80
N GLY A 83 -23.71 -8.34 10.67
CA GLY A 83 -24.75 -8.51 9.64
C GLY A 83 -24.94 -7.29 8.73
N TYR A 84 -24.03 -6.31 8.76
CA TYR A 84 -24.05 -5.14 7.87
C TYR A 84 -23.36 -5.47 6.53
N THR A 85 -23.88 -6.49 5.84
CA THR A 85 -23.40 -6.97 4.53
C THR A 85 -23.77 -6.05 3.37
N ASP A 86 -24.81 -5.23 3.54
CA ASP A 86 -25.36 -4.38 2.49
C ASP A 86 -24.51 -3.12 2.23
N LEU A 87 -23.39 -2.98 2.96
CA LEU A 87 -22.51 -1.81 2.98
C LEU A 87 -23.33 -0.54 3.31
N ASP A 88 -24.21 -0.69 4.31
CA ASP A 88 -25.07 0.36 4.87
C ASP A 88 -24.21 1.27 5.78
N PRO A 89 -24.01 2.56 5.43
CA PRO A 89 -23.05 3.42 6.10
C PRO A 89 -23.61 3.98 7.41
N LYS A 90 -23.58 3.13 8.44
CA LYS A 90 -23.83 3.54 9.82
C LYS A 90 -22.51 3.62 10.57
N LEU A 91 -22.34 4.73 11.28
CA LEU A 91 -21.09 5.16 11.90
C LEU A 91 -20.45 4.04 12.73
N LEU A 92 -19.31 3.57 12.25
CA LEU A 92 -18.33 2.81 13.01
C LEU A 92 -16.98 3.50 12.76
N GLY A 93 -16.31 3.93 13.83
CA GLY A 93 -15.06 4.70 13.79
C GLY A 93 -15.20 6.14 14.31
N ALA A 94 -14.08 6.69 14.78
CA ALA A 94 -13.96 8.04 15.33
C ALA A 94 -13.91 9.14 14.25
N GLU A 95 -14.03 10.40 14.68
CA GLU A 95 -14.18 11.59 13.81
C GLU A 95 -12.84 12.12 13.26
N TRP A 96 -11.91 11.22 12.93
CA TRP A 96 -10.54 11.55 12.55
C TRP A 96 -10.39 12.13 11.13
N THR A 97 -9.44 13.06 10.99
CA THR A 97 -9.14 13.74 9.72
C THR A 97 -8.35 12.88 8.73
N ASP A 98 -7.62 11.89 9.22
CA ASP A 98 -6.75 11.01 8.42
C ASP A 98 -7.55 10.13 7.45
N ALA A 99 -8.71 9.61 7.86
CA ALA A 99 -9.58 8.79 7.00
C ALA A 99 -10.07 9.57 5.76
N THR A 100 -10.54 10.81 5.96
CA THR A 100 -11.00 11.66 4.85
C THR A 100 -9.82 12.11 3.98
N SER A 101 -8.68 12.46 4.59
CA SER A 101 -7.44 12.83 3.88
C SER A 101 -6.92 11.68 3.01
N ALA A 102 -6.89 10.46 3.57
CA ALA A 102 -6.50 9.24 2.89
C ALA A 102 -7.40 8.92 1.70
N TRP A 103 -8.72 9.10 1.83
CA TRP A 103 -9.65 8.88 0.71
C TRP A 103 -9.38 9.82 -0.46
N ILE A 104 -9.22 11.12 -0.21
CA ILE A 104 -8.92 12.13 -1.25
C ILE A 104 -7.60 11.79 -1.98
N LEU A 105 -6.55 11.42 -1.24
CA LEU A 105 -5.26 11.02 -1.80
C LEU A 105 -5.38 9.78 -2.70
N GLN A 106 -6.15 8.78 -2.28
CA GLN A 106 -6.36 7.55 -3.06
C GLN A 106 -7.21 7.78 -4.32
N VAL A 107 -8.21 8.66 -4.26
CA VAL A 107 -8.98 9.10 -5.43
C VAL A 107 -8.09 9.85 -6.42
N ALA A 108 -7.21 10.74 -5.95
CA ALA A 108 -6.28 11.46 -6.80
C ALA A 108 -5.25 10.53 -7.46
N HIS A 109 -4.68 9.57 -6.72
CA HIS A 109 -3.79 8.54 -7.28
C HIS A 109 -4.49 7.68 -8.34
N GLN A 110 -5.73 7.22 -8.08
CA GLN A 110 -6.52 6.47 -9.05
C GLN A 110 -6.82 7.29 -10.31
N TYR A 111 -7.11 8.59 -10.18
CA TYR A 111 -7.32 9.47 -11.32
C TYR A 111 -6.02 9.68 -12.14
N GLN A 112 -4.91 10.02 -11.50
CA GLN A 112 -3.63 10.27 -12.18
C GLN A 112 -3.10 9.02 -12.92
N SER A 113 -3.24 7.84 -12.32
CA SER A 113 -2.73 6.59 -12.89
C SER A 113 -3.60 5.97 -14.00
N SER A 114 -4.89 6.32 -14.06
CA SER A 114 -5.83 5.78 -15.06
C SER A 114 -6.25 6.76 -16.16
N GLY A 115 -6.30 8.06 -15.84
CA GLY A 115 -6.91 9.09 -16.67
C GLY A 115 -8.45 9.06 -16.68
N ASN A 116 -9.10 8.27 -15.83
CA ASN A 116 -10.56 8.10 -15.84
C ASN A 116 -11.29 9.36 -15.30
N THR A 117 -11.65 10.26 -16.21
CA THR A 117 -12.44 11.47 -15.91
C THR A 117 -13.89 11.18 -15.52
N ALA A 118 -14.46 10.04 -15.96
CA ALA A 118 -15.81 9.64 -15.60
C ALA A 118 -15.90 9.24 -14.12
N PHE A 119 -14.95 8.43 -13.63
CA PHE A 119 -14.78 8.13 -12.20
C PHE A 119 -14.63 9.40 -11.37
N LEU A 120 -13.76 10.33 -11.77
CA LEU A 120 -13.59 11.60 -11.05
C LEU A 120 -14.89 12.43 -11.04
N GLY A 121 -15.61 12.49 -12.16
CA GLY A 121 -16.89 13.17 -12.27
C GLY A 121 -17.99 12.58 -11.37
N ARG A 122 -18.03 11.25 -11.20
CA ARG A 122 -18.93 10.57 -10.25
C ARG A 122 -18.63 10.97 -8.81
N LEU A 123 -17.35 11.09 -8.45
CA LEU A 123 -16.91 11.39 -7.10
C LEU A 123 -16.88 12.89 -6.76
N TRP A 124 -16.90 13.78 -7.75
CA TRP A 124 -16.71 15.22 -7.57
C TRP A 124 -17.62 15.89 -6.50
N PRO A 125 -18.94 15.60 -6.43
CA PRO A 125 -19.79 16.15 -5.37
C PRO A 125 -19.40 15.67 -3.97
N GLY A 126 -18.81 14.47 -3.85
CA GLY A 126 -18.30 13.94 -2.58
C GLY A 126 -16.94 14.52 -2.22
N ILE A 127 -16.05 14.71 -3.20
CA ILE A 127 -14.76 15.40 -3.02
C ILE A 127 -14.97 16.81 -2.46
N ILE A 128 -15.93 17.58 -2.99
CA ILE A 128 -16.26 18.91 -2.47
C ILE A 128 -16.62 18.83 -0.97
N ARG A 129 -17.57 17.96 -0.58
CA ARG A 129 -17.98 17.81 0.83
C ARG A 129 -16.84 17.33 1.73
N ALA A 130 -15.97 16.45 1.24
CA ALA A 130 -14.82 15.92 1.97
C ALA A 130 -13.79 17.03 2.26
N VAL A 131 -13.54 17.91 1.30
CA VAL A 131 -12.65 19.06 1.48
C VAL A 131 -13.29 20.13 2.36
N ASP A 132 -14.60 20.38 2.21
CA ASP A 132 -15.33 21.32 3.08
C ASP A 132 -15.32 20.84 4.54
N TYR A 133 -15.44 19.52 4.80
CA TYR A 133 -15.22 18.92 6.13
C TYR A 133 -13.79 19.13 6.64
N LEU A 134 -12.76 18.81 5.84
CA LEU A 134 -11.37 18.98 6.26
C LEU A 134 -11.03 20.44 6.57
N VAL A 135 -11.57 21.40 5.80
CA VAL A 135 -11.43 22.84 6.06
C VAL A 135 -12.15 23.28 7.33
N ALA A 136 -13.24 22.61 7.73
CA ALA A 136 -13.91 22.86 9.00
C ALA A 136 -13.06 22.43 10.21
N GLN A 137 -12.15 21.47 10.03
CA GLN A 137 -11.20 21.04 11.08
C GLN A 137 -9.98 21.96 11.22
N ASP A 138 -9.87 23.03 10.40
CA ASP A 138 -8.86 24.10 10.46
C ASP A 138 -9.56 25.45 10.78
N PRO A 139 -10.16 25.59 11.99
CA PRO A 139 -11.09 26.69 12.32
C PRO A 139 -10.40 28.04 12.54
N ASP A 140 -9.15 28.07 13.00
CA ASP A 140 -8.34 29.29 13.10
C ASP A 140 -7.55 29.60 11.82
N GLY A 141 -7.40 28.61 10.93
CA GLY A 141 -6.83 28.76 9.60
C GLY A 141 -5.30 28.68 9.56
N ASP A 142 -4.66 28.16 10.61
CA ASP A 142 -3.21 28.01 10.71
C ASP A 142 -2.66 26.88 9.84
N GLY A 143 -3.53 25.98 9.36
CA GLY A 143 -3.19 24.85 8.49
C GLY A 143 -2.96 23.52 9.23
N ILE A 144 -3.21 23.45 10.54
CA ILE A 144 -3.11 22.23 11.35
C ILE A 144 -4.53 21.82 11.77
N PRO A 145 -4.98 20.58 11.44
CA PRO A 145 -6.29 20.14 11.88
C PRO A 145 -6.35 19.99 13.40
N VAL A 146 -7.47 20.42 14.02
CA VAL A 146 -7.71 20.25 15.46
C VAL A 146 -8.17 18.84 15.83
N GLU A 147 -8.81 18.14 14.88
CA GLU A 147 -9.27 16.77 15.06
C GLU A 147 -8.16 15.75 14.79
N GLY A 148 -8.12 14.74 15.65
CA GLY A 148 -7.02 13.78 15.73
C GLY A 148 -6.93 12.77 14.58
N SER A 149 -6.13 11.73 14.81
CA SER A 149 -5.84 10.66 13.85
C SER A 149 -5.86 9.26 14.45
N SER A 150 -6.03 8.24 13.60
CA SER A 150 -6.08 6.83 14.00
C SER A 150 -4.78 6.23 14.52
N LEU A 151 -3.70 7.01 14.54
CA LEU A 151 -2.43 6.65 15.15
C LEU A 151 -2.25 7.29 16.55
N GLU A 152 -3.19 8.09 17.04
CA GLU A 152 -3.21 8.60 18.42
C GLU A 152 -3.56 7.50 19.43
N ASP A 153 -4.37 6.51 19.03
CA ASP A 153 -4.59 5.25 19.77
C ASP A 153 -3.31 4.40 19.94
N VAL A 154 -2.21 4.82 19.33
CA VAL A 154 -0.88 4.20 19.46
C VAL A 154 0.09 5.13 20.24
N ALA A 155 -0.36 6.32 20.66
CA ALA A 155 0.51 7.43 21.07
C ALA A 155 -0.18 8.54 21.92
N PRO A 156 -0.32 8.37 23.25
CA PRO A 156 -0.76 9.45 24.13
C PRO A 156 0.30 10.56 24.21
N GLY A 157 -0.02 11.77 23.74
CA GLY A 157 0.85 12.96 23.92
C GLY A 157 1.24 13.73 22.65
N GLY A 158 0.64 13.43 21.50
CA GLY A 158 0.71 14.30 20.31
C GLY A 158 1.85 14.04 19.33
N SER A 159 2.56 12.91 19.45
CA SER A 159 3.56 12.50 18.43
C SER A 159 2.93 12.32 17.04
N GLY A 160 1.66 11.95 16.97
CA GLY A 160 0.86 11.82 15.74
C GLY A 160 0.62 13.12 14.95
N ALA A 161 0.90 14.31 15.53
CA ALA A 161 0.62 15.59 14.88
C ALA A 161 1.33 15.76 13.51
N ALA A 162 2.54 15.22 13.35
CA ALA A 162 3.26 15.25 12.07
C ALA A 162 2.56 14.40 11.00
N TYR A 163 2.05 13.22 11.37
CA TYR A 163 1.26 12.34 10.50
C TYR A 163 -0.06 13.00 10.07
N ALA A 164 -0.85 13.50 11.03
CA ALA A 164 -2.15 14.11 10.78
C ALA A 164 -2.03 15.37 9.87
N SER A 165 -1.17 16.32 10.26
CA SER A 165 -0.90 17.55 9.51
C SER A 165 -0.34 17.28 8.11
N GLY A 166 0.56 16.30 7.96
CA GLY A 166 1.14 15.90 6.68
C GLY A 166 0.12 15.29 5.72
N LEU A 167 -0.75 14.41 6.21
CA LEU A 167 -1.84 13.85 5.41
C LEU A 167 -2.86 14.92 5.02
N TYR A 168 -3.23 15.82 5.93
CA TYR A 168 -4.12 16.96 5.63
C TYR A 168 -3.53 17.86 4.53
N ALA A 169 -2.28 18.29 4.67
CA ALA A 169 -1.61 19.12 3.67
C ALA A 169 -1.55 18.42 2.29
N SER A 170 -1.14 17.16 2.24
CA SER A 170 -1.15 16.36 1.00
C SER A 170 -2.55 16.18 0.41
N ALA A 171 -3.58 16.00 1.23
CA ALA A 171 -4.96 15.90 0.78
C ALA A 171 -5.48 17.24 0.22
N MET A 172 -5.10 18.37 0.78
CA MET A 172 -5.42 19.69 0.24
C MET A 172 -4.73 19.92 -1.12
N ARG A 173 -3.48 19.49 -1.28
CA ARG A 173 -2.79 19.50 -2.59
C ARG A 173 -3.46 18.59 -3.62
N ALA A 174 -3.89 17.40 -3.19
CA ALA A 174 -4.68 16.49 -4.02
C ALA A 174 -6.00 17.12 -4.46
N ALA A 175 -6.72 17.78 -3.54
CA ALA A 175 -7.96 18.49 -3.83
C ALA A 175 -7.79 19.59 -4.89
N VAL A 176 -6.70 20.38 -4.83
CA VAL A 176 -6.37 21.38 -5.87
C VAL A 176 -6.20 20.72 -7.24
N LYS A 177 -5.41 19.65 -7.34
CA LYS A 177 -5.19 18.89 -8.59
C LYS A 177 -6.50 18.29 -9.14
N LEU A 178 -7.39 17.80 -8.27
CA LEU A 178 -8.70 17.28 -8.67
C LEU A 178 -9.67 18.39 -9.12
N ALA A 179 -9.64 19.56 -8.49
CA ALA A 179 -10.43 20.72 -8.90
C ALA A 179 -9.98 21.27 -10.27
N GLU A 180 -8.67 21.34 -10.51
CA GLU A 180 -8.10 21.68 -11.83
C GLU A 180 -8.56 20.69 -12.91
N ALA A 181 -8.53 19.38 -12.62
CA ALA A 181 -8.99 18.34 -13.53
C ALA A 181 -10.51 18.40 -13.82
N GLN A 182 -11.31 18.92 -12.90
CA GLN A 182 -12.75 19.18 -13.09
C GLN A 182 -13.04 20.56 -13.70
N GLY A 183 -12.02 21.38 -13.97
CA GLY A 183 -12.18 22.74 -14.50
C GLY A 183 -12.76 23.76 -13.49
N ASP A 184 -12.87 23.40 -12.20
CA ASP A 184 -13.35 24.32 -11.16
C ASP A 184 -12.20 25.21 -10.67
N ALA A 185 -11.88 26.20 -11.51
CA ALA A 185 -10.83 27.18 -11.23
C ALA A 185 -11.07 28.00 -9.94
N VAL A 186 -12.34 28.11 -9.49
CA VAL A 186 -12.70 28.84 -8.27
C VAL A 186 -12.31 28.03 -7.04
N ARG A 187 -12.71 26.76 -6.97
CA ARG A 187 -12.28 25.85 -5.88
C ARG A 187 -10.78 25.60 -5.93
N ALA A 188 -10.20 25.38 -7.11
CA ALA A 188 -8.76 25.22 -7.25
C ALA A 188 -7.99 26.44 -6.71
N GLY A 189 -8.48 27.66 -6.93
CA GLY A 189 -7.92 28.87 -6.34
C GLY A 189 -8.00 28.89 -4.81
N ALA A 190 -9.21 28.76 -4.26
CA ALA A 190 -9.45 28.84 -2.81
C ALA A 190 -8.75 27.72 -2.02
N TRP A 191 -8.78 26.49 -2.54
CA TRP A 191 -8.11 25.34 -1.94
C TRP A 191 -6.58 25.45 -2.04
N ARG A 192 -6.02 26.11 -3.05
CA ARG A 192 -4.57 26.36 -3.13
C ARG A 192 -4.09 27.33 -2.05
N GLU A 193 -4.87 28.36 -1.74
CA GLU A 193 -4.56 29.26 -0.62
C GLU A 193 -4.60 28.55 0.74
N ARG A 194 -5.56 27.64 0.95
CA ARG A 194 -5.62 26.77 2.15
C ARG A 194 -4.44 25.79 2.18
N SER A 195 -4.16 25.11 1.07
CA SER A 195 -3.04 24.18 0.92
C SER A 195 -1.70 24.82 1.29
N ASN A 196 -1.43 26.05 0.80
CA ASN A 196 -0.19 26.76 1.13
C ASN A 196 -0.02 27.04 2.64
N ARG A 197 -1.12 27.12 3.41
CA ARG A 197 -1.06 27.24 4.88
C ARG A 197 -0.86 25.89 5.55
N ALA A 198 -1.58 24.86 5.09
CA ALA A 198 -1.41 23.49 5.54
C ALA A 198 0.04 22.99 5.35
N ASP A 199 0.64 23.29 4.20
CA ASP A 199 2.06 23.04 3.92
C ASP A 199 2.95 23.70 4.99
N ALA A 200 2.72 24.98 5.28
CA ALA A 200 3.53 25.74 6.24
C ALA A 200 3.39 25.24 7.69
N GLY A 201 2.18 24.82 8.11
CA GLY A 201 1.93 24.19 9.41
C GLY A 201 2.61 22.83 9.53
N ALA A 202 2.43 21.96 8.53
CA ALA A 202 3.05 20.64 8.50
C ALA A 202 4.59 20.71 8.45
N VAL A 203 5.17 21.63 7.67
CA VAL A 203 6.63 21.92 7.67
C VAL A 203 7.11 22.29 9.07
N GLN A 204 6.39 23.17 9.78
CA GLN A 204 6.78 23.61 11.12
C GLN A 204 6.74 22.49 12.16
N ILE A 205 5.80 21.55 12.05
CA ILE A 205 5.74 20.38 12.94
C ILE A 205 6.89 19.43 12.63
N VAL A 206 7.04 18.99 11.38
CA VAL A 206 8.02 17.96 11.00
C VAL A 206 9.47 18.45 11.14
N ALA A 207 9.73 19.75 10.98
CA ALA A 207 11.06 20.31 11.18
C ALA A 207 11.58 20.13 12.63
N ARG A 208 10.70 20.17 13.64
CA ARG A 208 11.08 20.02 15.07
C ARG A 208 11.81 18.73 15.36
N TYR A 209 11.41 17.65 14.67
CA TYR A 209 11.99 16.33 14.81
C TYR A 209 13.51 16.32 14.53
N SER A 210 13.97 17.23 13.66
CA SER A 210 15.38 17.41 13.31
C SER A 210 16.13 18.46 14.13
N SER A 211 15.43 19.31 14.92
CA SER A 211 16.03 20.52 15.49
C SER A 211 16.29 20.51 16.99
N ASP A 212 15.46 19.82 17.80
CA ASP A 212 15.57 19.90 19.27
C ASP A 212 15.98 18.58 19.97
N GLY A 213 15.67 17.42 19.38
CA GLY A 213 15.96 16.12 19.98
C GLY A 213 15.16 15.80 21.27
N THR A 214 14.25 16.69 21.67
CA THR A 214 13.40 16.61 22.86
C THR A 214 11.95 16.25 22.53
N THR A 215 11.49 16.54 21.31
CA THR A 215 10.17 16.18 20.80
C THR A 215 10.07 14.66 20.62
N VAL A 216 9.06 13.99 21.19
CA VAL A 216 8.73 12.58 20.90
C VAL A 216 8.34 12.45 19.42
N THR A 217 8.93 11.49 18.70
CA THR A 217 8.72 11.35 17.26
C THR A 217 7.91 10.12 16.91
N ASN A 218 7.10 10.22 15.85
CA ASN A 218 6.35 9.10 15.30
C ASN A 218 6.93 8.66 13.95
N ALA A 219 7.17 7.36 13.77
CA ALA A 219 7.77 6.80 12.56
C ALA A 219 6.89 6.91 11.31
N ALA A 220 5.57 7.10 11.48
CA ALA A 220 4.65 7.38 10.37
C ALA A 220 4.62 8.85 9.94
N ALA A 221 5.41 9.74 10.57
CA ALA A 221 5.35 11.19 10.31
C ALA A 221 5.52 11.60 8.85
N LEU A 222 6.18 10.79 8.00
CA LEU A 222 6.36 11.09 6.57
C LEU A 222 5.26 10.53 5.64
N ALA A 223 4.16 9.98 6.19
CA ALA A 223 3.06 9.42 5.40
C ALA A 223 2.48 10.42 4.38
N GLY A 224 2.40 11.71 4.72
CA GLY A 224 1.93 12.77 3.83
C GLY A 224 2.80 12.96 2.58
N ASP A 225 4.11 13.08 2.76
CA ASP A 225 5.09 13.22 1.67
C ASP A 225 5.09 11.99 0.76
N TRP A 226 5.17 10.80 1.36
CA TRP A 226 5.10 9.54 0.64
C TRP A 226 3.82 9.41 -0.19
N ALA A 227 2.65 9.68 0.41
CA ALA A 227 1.37 9.53 -0.26
C ALA A 227 1.20 10.52 -1.42
N ALA A 228 1.66 11.76 -1.26
CA ALA A 228 1.67 12.75 -2.34
C ALA A 228 2.59 12.29 -3.49
N ARG A 229 3.84 11.94 -3.20
CA ARG A 229 4.82 11.49 -4.22
C ARG A 229 4.35 10.23 -4.95
N ALA A 230 3.83 9.24 -4.22
CA ALA A 230 3.28 8.01 -4.80
C ALA A 230 2.07 8.29 -5.72
N ALA A 231 1.25 9.29 -5.38
CA ALA A 231 0.10 9.72 -6.17
C ALA A 231 0.44 10.63 -7.37
N GLY A 232 1.71 10.96 -7.62
CA GLY A 232 2.10 11.94 -8.65
C GLY A 232 1.76 13.39 -8.29
N ILE A 233 1.64 13.69 -7.00
CA ILE A 233 1.26 15.01 -6.45
C ILE A 233 2.51 15.67 -5.84
N PRO A 234 2.72 16.98 -6.01
CA PRO A 234 3.83 17.69 -5.37
C PRO A 234 3.76 17.55 -3.84
N SER A 235 4.81 17.07 -3.18
CA SER A 235 4.84 16.93 -1.71
C SER A 235 4.63 18.28 -0.99
N PRO A 236 3.91 18.34 0.15
CA PRO A 236 3.82 19.55 0.98
C PRO A 236 5.16 20.07 1.51
N TRP A 237 6.21 19.23 1.52
CA TRP A 237 7.49 19.58 2.11
C TRP A 237 8.60 19.71 1.05
N PRO A 238 9.49 20.71 1.16
CA PRO A 238 10.75 20.74 0.41
C PRO A 238 11.56 19.46 0.64
N ASP A 239 12.23 18.96 -0.41
CA ASP A 239 13.05 17.74 -0.33
C ASP A 239 14.12 17.81 0.77
N ASP A 240 14.72 18.98 1.02
CA ASP A 240 15.69 19.18 2.12
C ASP A 240 15.04 19.02 3.51
N THR A 241 13.82 19.53 3.70
CA THR A 241 13.06 19.40 4.96
C THR A 241 12.64 17.95 5.20
N ALA A 242 12.08 17.30 4.16
CA ALA A 242 11.69 15.90 4.22
C ALA A 242 12.90 14.98 4.45
N GLY A 243 14.04 15.26 3.81
CA GLY A 243 15.30 14.54 4.00
C GLY A 243 15.90 14.72 5.41
N ALA A 244 15.85 15.94 5.97
CA ALA A 244 16.30 16.19 7.34
C ALA A 244 15.41 15.48 8.38
N ALA A 245 14.09 15.51 8.19
CA ALA A 245 13.14 14.77 9.02
C ALA A 245 13.34 13.26 8.92
N LEU A 246 13.50 12.72 7.70
CA LEU A 246 13.83 11.31 7.48
C LEU A 246 15.11 10.90 8.21
N HIS A 247 16.17 11.71 8.13
CA HIS A 247 17.43 11.39 8.79
C HIS A 247 17.28 11.33 10.31
N ALA A 248 16.52 12.26 10.91
CA ALA A 248 16.21 12.24 12.33
C ALA A 248 15.36 11.02 12.73
N LEU A 249 14.34 10.67 11.93
CA LEU A 249 13.52 9.48 12.16
C LEU A 249 14.34 8.19 12.04
N TYR A 250 15.23 8.09 11.05
CA TYR A 250 16.12 6.95 10.87
C TYR A 250 17.08 6.81 12.05
N GLN A 251 17.70 7.90 12.51
CA GLN A 251 18.54 7.88 13.71
C GLN A 251 17.76 7.39 14.95
N ARG A 252 16.57 7.94 15.19
CA ARG A 252 15.83 7.76 16.45
C ARG A 252 15.00 6.48 16.50
N HIS A 253 14.43 6.01 15.40
CA HIS A 253 13.62 4.80 15.36
C HIS A 253 14.40 3.57 14.86
N VAL A 254 15.40 3.76 13.99
CA VAL A 254 16.07 2.65 13.29
C VAL A 254 17.47 2.40 13.85
N GLN A 255 18.31 3.44 14.02
CA GLN A 255 19.68 3.26 14.52
C GLN A 255 19.76 3.12 16.05
N ALA A 256 18.97 3.88 16.80
CA ALA A 256 18.91 3.78 18.26
C ALA A 256 18.38 2.42 18.75
N PHE A 257 17.53 1.77 17.95
CA PHE A 257 16.91 0.49 18.26
C PHE A 257 17.28 -0.55 17.20
N PRO A 258 18.42 -1.26 17.32
CA PRO A 258 18.92 -2.19 16.31
C PRO A 258 18.14 -3.51 16.22
N GLY A 259 17.04 -3.65 16.97
CA GLY A 259 16.18 -4.84 16.94
C GLY A 259 15.38 -4.97 15.62
N PRO A 260 14.76 -6.15 15.41
CA PRO A 260 14.00 -6.44 14.20
C PRO A 260 12.77 -5.54 14.05
N ALA A 261 12.11 -5.13 15.14
CA ALA A 261 10.93 -4.26 15.07
C ALA A 261 11.29 -2.79 15.32
N ILE A 262 10.87 -1.93 14.40
CA ILE A 262 11.03 -0.48 14.50
C ILE A 262 9.91 0.07 15.40
N PRO A 263 10.20 0.72 16.53
CA PRO A 263 9.16 1.32 17.37
C PRO A 263 8.45 2.46 16.63
N MET A 264 7.13 2.51 16.75
CA MET A 264 6.31 3.60 16.21
C MET A 264 6.63 4.93 16.84
N GLU A 265 6.91 4.94 18.14
CA GLU A 265 7.30 6.12 18.90
C GLU A 265 8.75 6.01 19.34
N ALA A 266 9.52 7.09 19.17
CA ALA A 266 10.85 7.20 19.77
C ALA A 266 10.81 8.32 20.81
N PRO A 267 11.18 8.04 22.08
CA PRO A 267 11.17 9.02 23.16
C PRO A 267 12.25 10.09 22.95
N ALA A 268 12.37 11.08 23.84
CA ALA A 268 13.39 12.11 23.70
C ALA A 268 14.81 11.50 23.74
N ASN A 269 15.79 12.19 23.16
CA ASN A 269 17.16 11.70 23.09
C ASN A 269 17.74 11.42 24.49
N GLY A 270 18.02 10.15 24.78
CA GLY A 270 18.57 9.69 26.07
C GLY A 270 17.55 9.08 27.02
N GLU A 271 16.26 9.06 26.66
CA GLU A 271 15.22 8.33 27.37
C GLU A 271 15.13 6.87 26.92
N SER A 272 14.67 6.00 27.82
CA SER A 272 14.43 4.59 27.51
C SER A 272 13.12 4.41 26.74
N LEU A 273 13.08 3.43 25.83
CA LEU A 273 11.84 3.03 25.15
C LEU A 273 10.86 2.40 26.16
N PRO A 274 9.57 2.82 26.20
CA PRO A 274 8.53 2.13 26.97
C PRO A 274 8.36 0.67 26.52
N GLY A 275 8.21 -0.26 27.46
CA GLY A 275 8.19 -1.71 27.18
C GLY A 275 6.95 -2.23 26.44
N ASP A 276 5.92 -1.39 26.34
CA ASP A 276 4.67 -1.61 25.61
C ASP A 276 4.68 -0.99 24.20
N THR A 277 5.77 -0.31 23.80
CA THR A 277 5.86 0.39 22.51
C THR A 277 5.55 -0.53 21.33
N SER A 278 4.56 -0.15 20.53
CA SER A 278 4.16 -0.91 19.35
C SER A 278 5.08 -0.65 18.15
N SER A 279 5.20 -1.66 17.28
CA SER A 279 5.72 -1.57 15.92
C SER A 279 4.62 -1.93 14.93
N LEU A 280 4.52 -1.19 13.82
CA LEU A 280 3.62 -1.52 12.70
C LEU A 280 4.43 -1.65 11.38
N PRO A 281 5.09 -2.80 11.13
CA PRO A 281 6.04 -2.96 10.01
C PRO A 281 5.47 -2.57 8.65
N ALA A 282 4.24 -2.98 8.35
CA ALA A 282 3.56 -2.63 7.11
C ALA A 282 3.37 -1.11 6.89
N LEU A 283 3.18 -0.33 7.96
CA LEU A 283 3.13 1.13 7.82
C LEU A 283 4.54 1.71 7.59
N MET A 284 5.59 1.09 8.16
CA MET A 284 6.98 1.49 7.94
C MET A 284 7.42 1.25 6.49
N ASP A 285 6.99 0.15 5.87
CA ASP A 285 7.29 -0.17 4.46
C ASP A 285 6.86 0.94 3.50
N SER A 286 5.73 1.61 3.78
CA SER A 286 5.24 2.73 2.97
C SER A 286 5.73 4.08 3.51
N TYR A 287 5.37 4.43 4.74
CA TYR A 287 5.50 5.78 5.26
C TYR A 287 6.94 6.17 5.61
N LEU A 288 7.84 5.21 5.85
CA LEU A 288 9.24 5.48 6.17
C LEU A 288 10.20 4.95 5.10
N ALA A 289 10.09 3.68 4.70
CA ALA A 289 10.93 3.11 3.63
C ALA A 289 10.57 3.66 2.25
N GLY A 290 9.28 3.72 1.91
CA GLY A 290 8.81 4.33 0.67
C GLY A 290 9.23 5.79 0.55
N ALA A 291 9.09 6.56 1.63
CA ALA A 291 9.61 7.94 1.72
C ALA A 291 11.14 7.99 1.50
N ALA A 292 11.91 7.13 2.18
CA ALA A 292 13.36 7.07 2.03
C ALA A 292 13.81 6.79 0.58
N LEU A 293 13.18 5.79 -0.06
CA LEU A 293 13.43 5.45 -1.46
C LEU A 293 13.14 6.63 -2.40
N GLN A 294 11.96 7.26 -2.26
CA GLN A 294 11.54 8.40 -3.09
C GLN A 294 12.41 9.65 -2.89
N LEU A 295 12.83 9.95 -1.65
CA LEU A 295 13.69 11.08 -1.33
C LEU A 295 15.13 10.88 -1.83
N GLY A 296 15.58 9.64 -2.00
CA GLY A 296 16.91 9.32 -2.55
C GLY A 296 17.88 8.64 -1.59
N PHE A 297 17.36 7.98 -0.55
CA PHE A 297 18.12 7.28 0.49
C PHE A 297 17.88 5.76 0.41
N PRO A 298 18.27 5.08 -0.69
CA PRO A 298 17.83 3.72 -0.97
C PRO A 298 18.31 2.69 0.06
N ASP A 299 19.52 2.85 0.61
CA ASP A 299 20.03 1.95 1.64
C ASP A 299 19.28 2.07 2.98
N GLN A 300 18.81 3.26 3.35
CA GLN A 300 17.96 3.44 4.53
C GLN A 300 16.58 2.80 4.32
N GLY A 301 15.98 2.99 3.15
CA GLY A 301 14.73 2.32 2.77
C GLY A 301 14.85 0.80 2.79
N MET A 302 15.98 0.26 2.31
CA MET A 302 16.23 -1.18 2.34
C MET A 302 16.50 -1.74 3.75
N ASP A 303 17.15 -1.01 4.67
CA ASP A 303 17.25 -1.48 6.08
C ASP A 303 15.84 -1.61 6.69
N ILE A 304 14.99 -0.61 6.52
CA ILE A 304 13.62 -0.61 7.02
C ILE A 304 12.80 -1.78 6.44
N LEU A 305 12.83 -1.99 5.12
CA LEU A 305 12.16 -3.15 4.49
C LEU A 305 12.75 -4.50 4.98
N SER A 306 14.05 -4.55 5.27
CA SER A 306 14.69 -5.76 5.84
C SER A 306 14.20 -6.06 7.26
N ARG A 307 13.79 -5.04 8.02
CA ARG A 307 13.26 -5.19 9.38
C ARG A 307 11.85 -5.77 9.38
N SER A 308 10.99 -5.31 8.47
CA SER A 308 9.70 -5.97 8.21
C SER A 308 9.90 -7.45 7.84
N TYR A 309 10.87 -7.76 6.98
CA TYR A 309 11.24 -9.16 6.70
C TYR A 309 11.67 -9.93 7.96
N LYS A 310 12.56 -9.39 8.79
CA LYS A 310 13.02 -10.06 10.04
C LYS A 310 11.87 -10.35 11.01
N VAL A 311 10.99 -9.38 11.27
CA VAL A 311 9.81 -9.57 12.12
C VAL A 311 8.92 -10.70 11.61
N LEU A 312 8.68 -10.74 10.29
CA LEU A 312 7.75 -11.67 9.67
C LEU A 312 8.30 -13.09 9.46
N TYR A 313 9.58 -13.21 9.07
CA TYR A 313 10.18 -14.47 8.65
C TYR A 313 11.08 -15.10 9.72
N GLU A 314 11.76 -14.31 10.55
CA GLU A 314 12.75 -14.80 11.53
C GLU A 314 12.14 -14.88 12.93
N VAL A 315 11.47 -13.81 13.37
CA VAL A 315 10.87 -13.70 14.71
C VAL A 315 9.52 -14.42 14.78
N SER A 316 8.49 -13.91 14.08
CA SER A 316 7.14 -14.49 14.12
C SER A 316 6.96 -15.72 13.23
N ARG A 317 7.90 -15.95 12.29
CA ARG A 317 7.94 -17.10 11.37
C ARG A 317 6.61 -17.34 10.63
N ASN A 318 5.89 -16.26 10.33
CA ASN A 318 4.54 -16.30 9.80
C ASN A 318 4.36 -15.28 8.66
N ALA A 319 4.87 -15.66 7.49
CA ALA A 319 4.84 -14.83 6.30
C ALA A 319 3.43 -14.64 5.68
N TRP A 320 2.44 -15.46 6.08
CA TRP A 320 1.12 -15.54 5.42
C TRP A 320 -0.03 -14.97 6.26
N HIS A 321 0.13 -14.82 7.56
CA HIS A 321 -0.87 -14.24 8.47
C HIS A 321 -0.30 -13.04 9.23
N GLN A 322 0.36 -12.17 8.47
CA GLN A 322 1.07 -11.00 8.95
C GLN A 322 0.16 -10.14 9.84
N SER A 323 0.67 -9.77 11.02
CA SER A 323 -0.08 -9.00 12.00
C SER A 323 0.12 -7.50 11.80
N ARG A 324 -0.84 -6.68 12.23
CA ARG A 324 -0.71 -5.22 12.18
C ARG A 324 0.36 -4.73 13.15
N ARG A 325 0.33 -5.25 14.39
CA ARG A 325 1.12 -4.75 15.53
C ARG A 325 2.03 -5.84 16.09
N TYR A 326 3.20 -5.44 16.54
CA TYR A 326 4.20 -6.22 17.28
C TYR A 326 4.75 -5.37 18.43
N ASN A 327 5.38 -5.95 19.45
CA ASN A 327 6.19 -5.18 20.40
C ASN A 327 7.52 -4.75 19.76
N ALA A 328 7.99 -3.56 20.11
CA ALA A 328 9.33 -3.08 19.77
C ALA A 328 10.24 -3.07 21.01
N PRO A 329 11.56 -3.34 20.86
CA PRO A 329 12.26 -3.62 19.61
C PRO A 329 12.27 -5.10 19.17
N GLU A 330 11.75 -6.04 19.97
CA GLU A 330 11.94 -7.49 19.76
C GLU A 330 11.13 -8.09 18.59
N GLY A 331 10.03 -7.47 18.19
CA GLY A 331 9.14 -8.01 17.15
C GLY A 331 8.28 -9.20 17.59
N ASN A 332 8.14 -9.41 18.90
CA ASN A 332 7.26 -10.43 19.48
C ASN A 332 5.82 -9.89 19.70
N ARG A 333 4.97 -10.64 20.43
CA ARG A 333 3.58 -10.27 20.77
C ARG A 333 2.76 -9.74 19.57
N ALA A 334 2.66 -10.56 18.53
CA ALA A 334 1.94 -10.25 17.30
C ALA A 334 0.42 -10.11 17.52
N ARG A 335 -0.16 -8.95 17.17
CA ARG A 335 -1.56 -8.57 17.41
C ARG A 335 -2.25 -8.04 16.15
N SER A 336 -3.55 -8.31 16.02
CA SER A 336 -4.36 -8.04 14.83
C SER A 336 -3.80 -8.75 13.58
N ARG A 337 -3.91 -10.08 13.56
CA ARG A 337 -3.41 -11.02 12.53
C ARG A 337 -4.15 -10.85 11.21
N GLN A 338 -3.54 -11.32 10.12
CA GLN A 338 -4.13 -11.27 8.76
C GLN A 338 -4.63 -9.86 8.38
N HIS A 339 -3.86 -8.83 8.74
CA HIS A 339 -4.31 -7.44 8.60
C HIS A 339 -4.20 -6.95 7.15
N ARG A 340 -5.18 -6.19 6.66
CA ARG A 340 -5.20 -5.67 5.26
C ARG A 340 -3.97 -4.86 4.89
N THR A 341 -3.29 -4.26 5.88
CA THR A 341 -2.10 -3.45 5.63
C THR A 341 -0.90 -4.25 5.12
N ALA A 342 -0.86 -5.58 5.27
CA ALA A 342 0.33 -6.37 4.96
C ALA A 342 0.87 -6.12 3.54
N SER A 343 0.00 -5.94 2.55
CA SER A 343 0.37 -5.68 1.15
C SER A 343 1.11 -4.36 0.90
N ALA A 344 1.35 -3.54 1.94
CA ALA A 344 2.13 -2.32 1.87
C ALA A 344 3.56 -2.49 1.32
N ALA A 345 4.18 -3.64 1.53
CA ALA A 345 5.48 -3.97 0.92
C ALA A 345 5.47 -3.89 -0.62
N TRP A 346 4.30 -3.98 -1.28
CA TRP A 346 4.15 -3.80 -2.72
C TRP A 346 4.59 -2.41 -3.21
N ASN A 347 4.49 -1.39 -2.35
CA ASN A 347 4.88 -0.01 -2.69
C ASN A 347 6.39 0.18 -2.83
N ALA A 348 7.21 -0.79 -2.38
CA ALA A 348 8.65 -0.78 -2.61
C ALA A 348 9.00 -0.85 -4.10
N LEU A 349 8.17 -1.51 -4.94
CA LEU A 349 8.40 -1.66 -6.38
C LEU A 349 8.43 -0.32 -7.13
N PRO A 350 7.36 0.52 -7.12
CA PRO A 350 7.40 1.84 -7.75
C PRO A 350 8.39 2.79 -7.05
N ALA A 351 8.60 2.66 -5.74
CA ALA A 351 9.53 3.51 -5.01
C ALA A 351 11.01 3.27 -5.41
N LEU A 352 11.43 2.01 -5.62
CA LEU A 352 12.76 1.67 -6.14
C LEU A 352 12.99 2.22 -7.57
N ALA A 353 11.97 2.14 -8.42
CA ALA A 353 11.99 2.70 -9.77
C ALA A 353 12.01 4.24 -9.81
N GLY A 354 11.74 4.91 -8.67
CA GLY A 354 11.43 6.34 -8.64
C GLY A 354 10.23 6.69 -9.52
N PHE A 355 9.26 5.79 -9.61
CA PHE A 355 8.15 5.85 -10.57
C PHE A 355 6.97 6.66 -10.04
N ALA A 356 6.46 7.57 -10.88
CA ALA A 356 5.14 8.18 -10.73
C ALA A 356 4.56 8.52 -12.12
N LEU A 357 3.23 8.65 -12.22
CA LEU A 357 2.51 8.83 -13.48
C LEU A 357 1.40 9.86 -13.34
N ASP A 358 1.45 10.92 -14.16
CA ASP A 358 0.36 11.88 -14.36
C ASP A 358 -0.14 11.69 -15.80
N LEU A 359 -0.92 10.63 -16.01
CA LEU A 359 -1.41 10.23 -17.34
C LEU A 359 -2.32 11.28 -17.99
N PRO A 360 -3.20 12.02 -17.27
CA PRO A 360 -3.91 13.17 -17.83
C PRO A 360 -3.01 14.24 -18.46
N ALA A 361 -1.79 14.42 -17.92
CA ALA A 361 -0.79 15.34 -18.46
C ALA A 361 0.20 14.69 -19.44
N GLY A 362 0.05 13.39 -19.76
CA GLY A 362 0.97 12.63 -20.60
C GLY A 362 2.38 12.51 -20.00
N ARG A 363 2.53 12.60 -18.67
CA ARG A 363 3.82 12.69 -17.99
C ARG A 363 4.18 11.41 -17.23
N LEU A 364 5.35 10.85 -17.56
CA LEU A 364 5.99 9.75 -16.83
C LEU A 364 7.18 10.26 -16.02
N LEU A 365 7.30 9.84 -14.76
CA LEU A 365 8.46 10.09 -13.92
C LEU A 365 9.21 8.80 -13.63
N LEU A 366 10.54 8.83 -13.76
CA LEU A 366 11.47 7.75 -13.41
C LEU A 366 12.75 8.37 -12.83
N ASP A 367 13.13 7.97 -11.62
CA ASP A 367 14.37 8.39 -10.97
C ASP A 367 14.97 7.24 -10.13
N PRO A 368 15.33 6.10 -10.76
CA PRO A 368 15.68 4.88 -10.05
C PRO A 368 16.83 5.08 -9.08
N LYS A 369 16.62 4.65 -7.84
CA LYS A 369 17.60 4.74 -6.74
C LYS A 369 18.03 3.34 -6.36
N VAL A 370 19.18 2.93 -6.88
CA VAL A 370 19.70 1.58 -6.66
C VAL A 370 20.33 1.50 -5.26
N PRO A 371 19.86 0.62 -4.35
CA PRO A 371 20.55 0.34 -3.11
C PRO A 371 21.92 -0.29 -3.37
N THR A 372 22.89 -0.03 -2.50
CA THR A 372 24.25 -0.57 -2.58
C THR A 372 24.25 -2.11 -2.66
N ALA A 373 23.29 -2.75 -1.98
CA ALA A 373 23.10 -4.20 -1.99
C ALA A 373 22.70 -4.82 -3.35
N LEU A 374 22.33 -4.00 -4.35
CA LEU A 374 22.01 -4.46 -5.72
C LEU A 374 23.15 -4.16 -6.73
N GLU A 375 24.35 -3.81 -6.24
CA GLU A 375 25.58 -3.67 -7.06
C GLU A 375 25.44 -2.73 -8.27
N GLY A 376 24.61 -1.69 -8.14
CA GLY A 376 24.38 -0.70 -9.19
C GLY A 376 23.44 -1.14 -10.31
N ARG A 377 22.79 -2.30 -10.21
CA ARG A 377 21.75 -2.76 -11.14
C ARG A 377 20.37 -2.77 -10.48
N LEU A 378 19.34 -2.39 -11.23
CA LEU A 378 17.96 -2.50 -10.78
C LEU A 378 17.12 -3.17 -11.88
N HIS A 379 16.42 -4.22 -11.49
CA HIS A 379 15.50 -4.98 -12.33
C HIS A 379 14.16 -5.01 -11.60
N VAL A 380 13.18 -4.23 -12.06
CA VAL A 380 11.94 -3.99 -11.29
C VAL A 380 10.73 -3.85 -12.22
N PRO A 381 9.59 -4.51 -11.92
CA PRO A 381 8.36 -4.29 -12.67
C PRO A 381 7.69 -2.97 -12.30
N ILE A 382 7.03 -2.36 -13.28
CA ILE A 382 6.16 -1.19 -13.13
C ILE A 382 4.74 -1.65 -13.48
N PHE A 383 3.83 -1.54 -12.52
CA PHE A 383 2.43 -1.92 -12.69
C PHE A 383 1.51 -0.70 -12.56
N THR A 384 0.66 -0.47 -13.56
CA THR A 384 -0.33 0.61 -13.57
C THR A 384 -1.68 0.09 -14.08
N PRO A 385 -2.79 0.82 -13.89
CA PRO A 385 -4.10 0.49 -14.49
C PRO A 385 -4.13 0.43 -16.02
N ARG A 386 -3.09 0.95 -16.71
CA ARG A 386 -3.12 1.22 -18.16
C ARG A 386 -2.01 0.52 -18.93
N PHE A 387 -0.91 0.18 -18.27
CA PHE A 387 0.18 -0.63 -18.83
C PHE A 387 0.98 -1.30 -17.72
N TRP A 388 1.58 -2.45 -18.05
CA TRP A 388 2.63 -3.06 -17.25
C TRP A 388 3.94 -3.01 -18.04
N ALA A 389 5.03 -2.70 -17.35
CA ALA A 389 6.35 -2.62 -17.95
C ALA A 389 7.41 -3.25 -17.05
N TRP A 390 8.57 -3.51 -17.62
CA TRP A 390 9.78 -3.92 -16.92
C TRP A 390 10.85 -2.84 -17.06
N LEU A 391 11.47 -2.45 -15.96
CA LEU A 391 12.59 -1.51 -15.91
C LEU A 391 13.88 -2.26 -15.59
N ASP A 392 14.80 -2.25 -16.54
CA ASP A 392 16.19 -2.66 -16.35
C ASP A 392 17.07 -1.40 -16.34
N TYR A 393 17.84 -1.16 -15.28
CA TYR A 393 18.65 0.05 -15.11
C TYR A 393 20.06 -0.25 -14.60
N ASP A 394 21.07 0.38 -15.19
CA ASP A 394 22.47 0.35 -14.79
C ASP A 394 22.90 1.74 -14.29
N ALA A 395 23.14 1.86 -12.99
CA ALA A 395 23.54 3.10 -12.34
C ALA A 395 24.95 3.58 -12.76
N SER A 396 25.83 2.66 -13.14
CA SER A 396 27.21 3.00 -13.57
C SER A 396 27.21 3.65 -14.95
N ALA A 397 26.34 3.17 -15.84
CA ALA A 397 26.10 3.77 -17.14
C ALA A 397 25.14 4.97 -17.08
N SER A 398 24.31 5.07 -16.03
CA SER A 398 23.18 6.01 -15.96
C SER A 398 22.20 5.85 -17.13
N THR A 399 21.98 4.60 -17.55
CA THR A 399 21.08 4.22 -18.65
C THR A 399 20.26 3.00 -18.28
N GLY A 400 19.21 2.72 -19.06
CA GLY A 400 18.36 1.55 -18.86
C GLY A 400 17.44 1.28 -20.05
N THR A 401 16.56 0.30 -19.87
CA THR A 401 15.49 -0.05 -20.81
C THR A 401 14.16 -0.10 -20.07
N LEU A 402 13.12 0.48 -20.68
CA LEU A 402 11.73 0.31 -20.29
C LEU A 402 11.02 -0.56 -21.34
N SER A 403 10.66 -1.77 -20.98
CA SER A 403 9.97 -2.73 -21.87
C SER A 403 8.50 -2.84 -21.51
N ILE A 404 7.60 -2.46 -22.41
CA ILE A 404 6.15 -2.52 -22.22
C ILE A 404 5.68 -3.96 -22.44
N LEU A 405 5.25 -4.59 -21.34
CA LEU A 405 4.84 -5.99 -21.33
C LEU A 405 3.38 -6.13 -21.78
N ARG A 406 2.49 -5.28 -21.26
CA ARG A 406 1.03 -5.31 -21.49
C ARG A 406 0.43 -3.91 -21.50
N THR A 407 -0.68 -3.73 -22.20
CA THR A 407 -1.46 -2.47 -22.21
C THR A 407 -2.95 -2.72 -22.02
N PHE A 408 -3.64 -1.79 -21.36
CA PHE A 408 -5.03 -1.93 -20.95
C PHE A 408 -5.86 -0.69 -21.35
N GLU A 409 -7.10 -0.95 -21.77
CA GLU A 409 -8.13 0.09 -21.95
C GLU A 409 -8.60 0.63 -20.58
N SER A 410 -9.14 1.85 -20.57
CA SER A 410 -9.78 2.43 -19.38
C SER A 410 -11.28 2.58 -19.59
N GLU A 411 -12.05 2.57 -18.50
CA GLU A 411 -13.43 3.05 -18.54
C GLU A 411 -13.43 4.49 -19.09
N GLY A 412 -14.18 4.72 -20.16
CA GLY A 412 -14.24 6.02 -20.84
C GLY A 412 -13.06 6.36 -21.76
N SER A 413 -12.05 5.49 -21.93
CA SER A 413 -10.96 5.73 -22.89
C SER A 413 -10.31 4.44 -23.44
N THR A 414 -10.54 4.19 -24.72
CA THR A 414 -9.81 3.21 -25.54
C THR A 414 -8.55 3.80 -26.19
N ALA A 415 -8.18 5.05 -25.85
CA ALA A 415 -7.01 5.69 -26.44
C ALA A 415 -5.72 4.99 -25.98
N PRO A 416 -4.71 4.85 -26.88
CA PRO A 416 -3.39 4.37 -26.52
C PRO A 416 -2.79 5.13 -25.33
N VAL A 417 -1.89 4.47 -24.61
CA VAL A 417 -1.11 5.14 -23.56
C VAL A 417 -0.02 5.96 -24.25
N THR A 418 -0.24 7.27 -24.36
CA THR A 418 0.71 8.20 -24.97
C THR A 418 1.43 9.01 -23.88
N ILE A 419 2.76 8.93 -23.87
CA ILE A 419 3.63 9.76 -23.02
C ILE A 419 4.21 10.88 -23.88
N THR A 420 3.91 12.13 -23.51
CA THR A 420 4.40 13.34 -24.17
C THR A 420 5.57 13.99 -23.42
N ARG A 421 5.74 13.68 -22.13
CA ARG A 421 6.81 14.22 -21.28
C ARG A 421 7.38 13.15 -20.36
N VAL A 422 8.70 13.20 -20.17
CA VAL A 422 9.41 12.38 -19.19
C VAL A 422 10.22 13.26 -18.26
N GLY A 423 10.32 12.89 -16.99
CA GLY A 423 11.12 13.60 -16.00
C GLY A 423 11.63 12.69 -14.90
N ARG A 424 12.42 13.24 -13.98
CA ARG A 424 12.99 12.46 -12.87
C ARG A 424 12.10 12.53 -11.64
N ARG A 425 12.02 13.70 -11.02
CA ARG A 425 11.31 13.90 -9.75
C ARG A 425 10.44 15.15 -9.79
N LEU A 426 9.23 15.02 -9.27
CA LEU A 426 8.32 16.14 -9.00
C LEU A 426 8.71 16.80 -7.67
N ALA A 427 9.02 18.10 -7.71
CA ALA A 427 9.39 18.89 -6.54
C ALA A 427 8.16 19.48 -5.84
N HIS A 428 8.35 19.97 -4.61
CA HIS A 428 7.31 20.54 -3.75
C HIS A 428 6.56 21.76 -4.35
N ASP A 429 7.15 22.45 -5.33
CA ASP A 429 6.58 23.61 -6.03
C ASP A 429 5.83 23.23 -7.31
N GLY A 430 5.75 21.93 -7.62
CA GLY A 430 5.18 21.40 -8.85
C GLY A 430 6.12 21.40 -10.06
N SER A 431 7.36 21.88 -9.92
CA SER A 431 8.36 21.76 -10.98
C SER A 431 8.84 20.31 -11.13
N VAL A 432 9.22 19.91 -12.35
CA VAL A 432 9.76 18.58 -12.62
C VAL A 432 11.24 18.68 -12.95
N THR A 433 12.06 18.04 -12.11
CA THR A 433 13.50 17.94 -12.32
C THR A 433 13.80 17.04 -13.53
N GLY A 434 14.73 17.49 -14.38
CA GLY A 434 15.16 16.72 -15.53
C GLY A 434 14.10 16.49 -16.61
N GLU A 435 13.03 17.29 -16.64
CA GLU A 435 11.94 17.14 -17.62
C GLU A 435 12.41 17.35 -19.06
N SER A 436 11.93 16.49 -19.95
CA SER A 436 12.08 16.56 -21.41
C SER A 436 10.73 16.29 -22.07
N GLU A 437 10.39 17.07 -23.10
CA GLU A 437 9.28 16.74 -23.99
C GLU A 437 9.73 15.68 -25.01
N LEU A 438 8.79 14.83 -25.44
CA LEU A 438 9.01 13.78 -26.42
C LEU A 438 8.42 14.20 -27.76
N GLU A 439 9.29 14.37 -28.76
CA GLU A 439 8.92 14.62 -30.16
C GLU A 439 9.54 13.54 -31.06
N PRO A 440 8.74 12.60 -31.62
CA PRO A 440 7.31 12.40 -31.38
C PRO A 440 7.00 11.88 -29.95
N PRO A 441 5.74 11.98 -29.48
CA PRO A 441 5.30 11.32 -28.26
C PRO A 441 5.56 9.81 -28.30
N ALA A 442 5.85 9.21 -27.15
CA ALA A 442 6.00 7.77 -27.03
C ALA A 442 4.63 7.09 -26.87
N GLU A 443 4.27 6.24 -27.83
CA GLU A 443 3.09 5.37 -27.75
C GLU A 443 3.49 4.04 -27.10
N PHE A 444 2.87 3.71 -25.98
CA PHE A 444 3.07 2.42 -25.32
C PHE A 444 2.08 1.41 -25.89
N HIS A 445 2.62 0.34 -26.47
CA HIS A 445 1.92 -0.85 -26.95
C HIS A 445 2.66 -2.11 -26.48
N GLU A 446 1.99 -3.27 -26.47
CA GLU A 446 2.65 -4.53 -26.07
C GLU A 446 3.89 -4.80 -26.95
N GLY A 447 5.00 -5.18 -26.32
CA GLY A 447 6.29 -5.42 -26.98
C GLY A 447 7.13 -4.18 -27.29
N ALA A 448 6.62 -2.96 -27.09
CA ALA A 448 7.43 -1.74 -27.25
C ALA A 448 8.56 -1.71 -26.21
N SER A 449 9.78 -1.36 -26.63
CA SER A 449 10.90 -1.16 -25.70
C SER A 449 11.55 0.19 -25.94
N PHE A 450 12.00 0.85 -24.88
CA PHE A 450 12.57 2.21 -24.94
C PHE A 450 13.89 2.28 -24.20
N ASN A 451 14.90 2.92 -24.78
CA ASN A 451 16.11 3.29 -24.07
C ASN A 451 15.81 4.45 -23.12
N LEU A 452 16.42 4.40 -21.93
CA LEU A 452 16.44 5.45 -20.93
C LEU A 452 17.87 6.00 -20.82
N ASP A 453 18.03 7.32 -20.91
CA ASP A 453 19.29 8.04 -20.69
C ASP A 453 19.07 9.11 -19.61
N PHE A 454 19.84 9.02 -18.52
CA PHE A 454 19.75 9.90 -17.35
C PHE A 454 20.89 10.94 -17.28
N HIS A 455 21.72 11.06 -18.32
CA HIS A 455 22.88 11.95 -18.34
C HIS A 455 22.50 13.45 -18.29
N GLY A 456 23.42 14.25 -17.73
CA GLY A 456 23.23 15.70 -17.61
C GLY A 456 22.07 16.12 -16.69
N GLY A 457 21.58 15.22 -15.85
CA GLY A 457 20.46 15.49 -14.93
C GLY A 457 19.07 15.48 -15.58
N ARG A 458 18.97 15.16 -16.87
CA ARG A 458 17.70 14.99 -17.59
C ARG A 458 17.35 13.52 -17.75
N LEU A 459 16.07 13.23 -17.93
CA LEU A 459 15.63 11.94 -18.47
C LEU A 459 15.33 12.11 -19.98
N ARG A 460 15.77 11.15 -20.78
CA ARG A 460 15.37 10.94 -22.17
C ARG A 460 14.81 9.54 -22.33
N LEU A 461 13.80 9.42 -23.19
CA LEU A 461 13.18 8.18 -23.61
C LEU A 461 13.25 8.10 -25.14
N SER A 462 13.76 7.00 -25.70
CA SER A 462 13.78 6.81 -27.16
C SER A 462 13.39 5.38 -27.53
N LEU A 463 12.51 5.24 -28.53
CA LEU A 463 12.03 3.93 -28.98
C LEU A 463 13.19 3.08 -29.51
N ILE A 464 13.28 1.85 -29.02
CA ILE A 464 14.11 0.81 -29.61
C ILE A 464 13.30 0.23 -30.76
N LEU A 465 13.70 0.56 -31.99
CA LEU A 465 13.15 -0.11 -33.16
C LEU A 465 13.55 -1.61 -33.08
N PRO A 466 12.63 -2.55 -33.36
CA PRO A 466 13.03 -3.93 -33.56
C PRO A 466 14.08 -3.99 -34.69
N PRO A 467 15.02 -4.95 -34.67
CA PRO A 467 15.90 -5.15 -35.82
C PRO A 467 15.03 -5.32 -37.06
N GLU A 468 15.38 -4.62 -38.15
CA GLU A 468 14.72 -4.87 -39.44
C GLU A 468 14.79 -6.39 -39.70
N PRO A 469 13.67 -7.02 -40.12
CA PRO A 469 13.73 -8.43 -40.49
C PRO A 469 14.82 -8.57 -41.56
N GLU A 470 15.79 -9.45 -41.32
CA GLU A 470 16.84 -9.72 -42.31
C GLU A 470 16.12 -9.98 -43.64
N ALA A 471 16.44 -9.18 -44.64
CA ALA A 471 15.79 -9.30 -45.93
C ALA A 471 16.12 -10.70 -46.46
N GLU A 472 15.14 -11.61 -46.42
CA GLU A 472 15.27 -12.91 -47.05
C GLU A 472 15.71 -12.65 -48.49
N GLU A 473 16.93 -13.06 -48.82
CA GLU A 473 17.41 -13.11 -50.19
C GLU A 473 16.51 -14.11 -50.92
N THR A 474 15.42 -13.58 -51.46
CA THR A 474 14.43 -14.25 -52.30
C THR A 474 15.08 -14.59 -53.63
N THR A 475 16.00 -15.54 -53.56
CA THR A 475 16.59 -16.24 -54.69
C THR A 475 15.45 -16.95 -55.42
N SER A 476 15.02 -16.32 -56.51
CA SER A 476 13.81 -16.70 -57.22
C SER A 476 13.97 -18.03 -57.95
N THR A 477 13.46 -19.10 -57.36
CA THR A 477 12.97 -20.29 -58.08
C THR A 477 11.77 -20.88 -57.32
N LEU A 478 10.61 -20.25 -57.48
CA LEU A 478 9.33 -20.91 -57.23
C LEU A 478 9.08 -21.85 -58.42
N ASP A 479 9.40 -23.14 -58.24
CA ASP A 479 8.95 -24.19 -59.15
C ASP A 479 7.46 -24.46 -58.85
N LEU A 480 6.63 -24.46 -59.88
CA LEU A 480 5.17 -24.29 -59.73
C LEU A 480 4.41 -25.61 -59.50
N ASP A 481 5.11 -26.72 -59.32
CA ASP A 481 4.53 -28.08 -59.34
C ASP A 481 4.27 -28.70 -57.94
N ASP A 482 4.75 -28.11 -56.82
CA ASP A 482 4.57 -28.69 -55.47
C ASP A 482 3.28 -28.23 -54.73
N LEU A 483 2.51 -27.29 -55.30
CA LEU A 483 1.34 -26.69 -54.64
C LEU A 483 0.04 -27.54 -54.71
N THR A 484 0.08 -28.74 -55.28
CA THR A 484 -1.09 -29.63 -55.41
C THR A 484 -1.26 -30.69 -54.32
N THR A 485 -0.35 -30.80 -53.34
CA THR A 485 -0.39 -31.89 -52.33
C THR A 485 -0.85 -31.42 -50.94
N ALA A 486 -0.85 -30.11 -50.66
CA ALA A 486 -1.09 -29.56 -49.31
C ALA A 486 -2.53 -29.07 -49.02
N VAL A 487 -3.48 -29.24 -49.95
CA VAL A 487 -4.83 -28.67 -49.84
C VAL A 487 -5.90 -29.70 -49.40
N ASP A 488 -5.65 -31.00 -49.54
CA ASP A 488 -6.64 -32.06 -49.23
C ASP A 488 -6.67 -32.52 -47.75
N GLU A 489 -5.70 -32.14 -46.90
CA GLU A 489 -5.66 -32.56 -45.48
C GLU A 489 -6.29 -31.56 -44.48
N LEU A 490 -6.75 -30.38 -44.92
CA LEU A 490 -7.26 -29.32 -44.02
C LEU A 490 -8.79 -29.10 -44.08
N THR A 491 -9.56 -29.97 -44.75
CA THR A 491 -11.03 -29.88 -44.81
C THR A 491 -11.78 -31.13 -44.33
N SER A 492 -11.36 -31.68 -43.18
CA SER A 492 -12.23 -32.38 -42.23
C SER A 492 -11.63 -32.22 -40.84
N THR A 493 -12.29 -31.59 -39.88
CA THR A 493 -13.43 -32.17 -39.16
C THR A 493 -14.27 -31.05 -38.54
N SER A 494 -15.59 -31.07 -38.75
CA SER A 494 -16.56 -30.19 -38.10
C SER A 494 -16.85 -30.66 -36.66
N VAL A 495 -16.91 -29.72 -35.72
CA VAL A 495 -17.28 -29.99 -34.32
C VAL A 495 -18.78 -29.75 -34.12
N GLU A 496 -19.52 -30.83 -33.87
CA GLU A 496 -20.84 -30.82 -33.23
C GLU A 496 -20.95 -32.02 -32.27
N GLU A 497 -21.94 -31.94 -31.37
CA GLU A 497 -22.32 -32.90 -30.31
C GLU A 497 -21.42 -32.98 -29.06
N VAL A 498 -21.95 -33.15 -27.83
CA VAL A 498 -23.31 -32.98 -27.30
C VAL A 498 -23.18 -32.66 -25.79
N PHE A 499 -24.10 -31.86 -25.23
CA PHE A 499 -24.22 -31.66 -23.79
C PHE A 499 -25.28 -32.64 -23.25
N ASP A 500 -24.91 -33.57 -22.38
CA ASP A 500 -25.83 -34.54 -21.76
C ASP A 500 -26.12 -34.15 -20.29
N PRO A 501 -27.37 -33.77 -19.93
CA PRO A 501 -27.69 -33.22 -18.62
C PRO A 501 -28.34 -34.23 -17.66
N GLU A 502 -27.86 -35.47 -17.56
CA GLU A 502 -28.31 -36.44 -16.55
C GLU A 502 -27.16 -37.33 -16.02
N ALA A 503 -26.47 -36.89 -14.95
CA ALA A 503 -25.47 -37.68 -14.23
C ALA A 503 -25.57 -37.49 -12.70
N ASP A 504 -25.48 -38.59 -11.96
CA ASP A 504 -25.76 -38.75 -10.53
C ASP A 504 -24.66 -38.13 -9.63
N PRO A 505 -25.00 -37.30 -8.61
CA PRO A 505 -24.01 -36.65 -7.75
C PRO A 505 -23.25 -37.56 -6.75
N ASP A 506 -23.63 -38.83 -6.57
CA ASP A 506 -23.04 -39.71 -5.53
C ASP A 506 -22.07 -40.81 -6.05
N ALA A 507 -21.49 -40.66 -7.25
CA ALA A 507 -20.51 -41.61 -7.80
C ALA A 507 -19.06 -41.40 -7.25
N PRO A 508 -18.37 -42.42 -6.71
CA PRO A 508 -17.05 -42.27 -6.10
C PRO A 508 -15.89 -42.18 -7.11
N VAL A 509 -14.93 -41.29 -6.84
CA VAL A 509 -13.73 -41.07 -7.67
C VAL A 509 -12.70 -42.19 -7.47
N PRO A 510 -12.17 -42.82 -8.55
CA PRO A 510 -11.10 -43.80 -8.45
C PRO A 510 -9.72 -43.14 -8.34
N THR A 511 -8.90 -43.60 -7.40
CA THR A 511 -7.49 -43.20 -7.25
C THR A 511 -6.57 -44.11 -8.07
N SER A 512 -5.64 -43.53 -8.83
CA SER A 512 -4.50 -44.27 -9.41
C SER A 512 -3.22 -43.42 -9.43
N SER A 513 -2.22 -43.85 -8.67
CA SER A 513 -0.85 -43.34 -8.74
C SER A 513 -0.14 -43.80 -10.02
N PRO A 514 0.86 -43.07 -10.54
CA PRO A 514 1.84 -43.59 -11.49
C PRO A 514 3.07 -44.16 -10.76
N GLU A 515 3.55 -45.32 -11.23
CA GLU A 515 4.83 -45.91 -10.82
C GLU A 515 6.03 -45.31 -11.60
N GLU A 516 7.23 -45.58 -11.08
CA GLU A 516 8.52 -45.01 -11.45
C GLU A 516 9.07 -45.50 -12.81
N THR A 517 10.14 -44.84 -13.30
CA THR A 517 11.34 -45.58 -13.79
C THR A 517 12.59 -44.70 -13.91
N SER A 518 13.60 -44.96 -13.05
CA SER A 518 15.07 -44.78 -13.27
C SER A 518 15.64 -43.39 -13.67
N ALA A 519 16.89 -42.98 -13.43
CA ALA A 519 18.06 -43.35 -12.61
C ALA A 519 19.18 -42.34 -13.00
N VAL A 520 20.26 -42.01 -12.26
CA VAL A 520 20.83 -42.27 -10.91
C VAL A 520 21.87 -41.14 -10.70
N GLU A 521 22.18 -40.61 -9.50
CA GLU A 521 23.32 -41.01 -8.63
C GLU A 521 23.51 -39.91 -7.56
N GLU A 522 23.63 -40.21 -6.26
CA GLU A 522 24.29 -39.31 -5.29
C GLU A 522 24.74 -40.06 -4.02
N GLU A 523 25.83 -39.60 -3.39
CA GLU A 523 26.61 -40.37 -2.41
C GLU A 523 26.09 -40.31 -0.95
N HIS A 524 26.24 -41.42 -0.22
CA HIS A 524 26.05 -41.46 1.22
C HIS A 524 27.24 -40.84 1.98
N VAL A 525 26.99 -39.82 2.80
CA VAL A 525 27.86 -39.47 3.94
C VAL A 525 27.06 -39.51 5.23
N VAL A 526 27.55 -40.29 6.20
CA VAL A 526 26.90 -40.56 7.49
C VAL A 526 27.26 -39.49 8.52
N ALA A 527 26.26 -38.94 9.22
CA ALA A 527 26.48 -38.02 10.34
C ALA A 527 27.00 -38.75 11.61
N PRO A 528 27.98 -38.19 12.34
CA PRO A 528 28.50 -38.79 13.57
C PRO A 528 27.63 -38.49 14.81
N PRO A 529 27.69 -39.34 15.86
CA PRO A 529 26.89 -39.16 17.08
C PRO A 529 27.45 -38.08 18.02
N VAL A 530 26.55 -37.44 18.77
CA VAL A 530 26.84 -36.49 19.85
C VAL A 530 27.28 -37.26 21.11
N PRO A 531 28.35 -36.85 21.83
CA PRO A 531 28.76 -37.51 23.06
C PRO A 531 27.98 -37.02 24.30
N GLU A 532 27.64 -37.95 25.19
CA GLU A 532 27.13 -37.68 26.53
C GLU A 532 28.22 -37.10 27.45
N SER A 533 27.83 -36.25 28.41
CA SER A 533 28.70 -35.85 29.53
C SER A 533 27.96 -35.92 30.87
N THR A 534 28.46 -36.76 31.76
CA THR A 534 27.98 -36.96 33.14
C THR A 534 28.50 -35.83 34.05
N PRO A 535 27.75 -35.38 35.09
CA PRO A 535 28.12 -34.20 35.87
C PRO A 535 29.20 -34.47 36.93
N ALA A 536 29.88 -33.41 37.36
CA ALA A 536 30.76 -33.40 38.54
C ALA A 536 30.37 -32.24 39.48
N SER A 537 30.23 -32.58 40.75
CA SER A 537 29.80 -31.79 41.90
C SER A 537 30.56 -30.49 42.18
N ALA A 538 29.82 -29.44 42.56
CA ALA A 538 30.21 -28.49 43.61
C ALA A 538 28.94 -27.94 44.29
N GLU A 539 28.89 -28.00 45.62
CA GLU A 539 27.77 -27.52 46.45
C GLU A 539 27.83 -25.99 46.64
N THR A 540 26.67 -25.32 46.65
CA THR A 540 26.38 -24.18 47.56
C THR A 540 24.88 -23.93 47.60
N ASP A 541 24.32 -23.83 48.81
CA ASP A 541 22.88 -23.71 49.07
C ASP A 541 22.32 -22.30 48.79
N ILE A 542 21.16 -22.21 48.13
CA ILE A 542 20.10 -21.22 48.40
C ILE A 542 18.74 -21.94 48.21
N GLU A 543 17.84 -21.80 49.18
CA GLU A 543 16.52 -22.43 49.21
C GLU A 543 15.45 -21.63 48.45
N GLU A 544 14.49 -22.37 47.88
CA GLU A 544 13.05 -22.09 47.67
C GLU A 544 12.55 -20.62 47.61
N ASP A 545 12.12 -20.14 46.43
CA ASP A 545 11.01 -19.14 46.31
C ASP A 545 10.44 -18.96 44.86
N GLU A 546 10.42 -19.99 43.99
CA GLU A 546 9.95 -19.83 42.58
C GLU A 546 8.47 -20.20 42.32
N GLU A 547 7.74 -20.82 43.25
CA GLU A 547 6.36 -21.31 42.99
C GLU A 547 5.24 -20.28 43.31
N SER A 548 5.59 -19.04 43.73
CA SER A 548 4.61 -17.98 43.99
C SER A 548 4.50 -16.94 42.86
N ALA A 549 5.61 -16.64 42.18
CA ALA A 549 5.70 -15.57 41.19
C ALA A 549 4.84 -15.82 39.93
N ASP A 550 4.84 -17.05 39.40
CA ASP A 550 4.04 -17.39 38.21
C ASP A 550 2.53 -17.20 38.45
N SER A 551 2.06 -17.43 39.70
CA SER A 551 0.64 -17.24 40.06
C SER A 551 0.21 -15.79 40.21
N GLU A 552 1.12 -14.88 40.59
CA GLU A 552 0.84 -13.44 40.61
C GLU A 552 0.92 -12.83 39.19
N VAL A 553 1.76 -13.38 38.31
CA VAL A 553 1.83 -12.98 36.90
C VAL A 553 0.57 -13.40 36.13
N GLU A 554 0.11 -14.66 36.25
CA GLU A 554 -1.15 -15.10 35.62
C GLU A 554 -2.36 -14.27 36.11
N ALA A 555 -2.41 -13.94 37.41
CA ALA A 555 -3.47 -13.11 37.97
C ALA A 555 -3.44 -11.64 37.50
N LEU A 556 -2.24 -11.08 37.25
CA LEU A 556 -2.09 -9.76 36.65
C LEU A 556 -2.49 -9.78 35.16
N GLU A 557 -2.10 -10.80 34.40
CA GLU A 557 -2.48 -10.96 32.99
C GLU A 557 -4.00 -11.13 32.80
N GLU A 558 -4.70 -11.89 33.66
CA GLU A 558 -6.18 -11.95 33.64
C GLU A 558 -6.84 -10.63 34.04
N THR A 559 -6.20 -9.81 34.90
CA THR A 559 -6.75 -8.53 35.34
C THR A 559 -6.56 -7.45 34.28
N GLU A 560 -5.40 -7.36 33.64
CA GLU A 560 -5.12 -6.41 32.56
C GLU A 560 -5.97 -6.70 31.31
N ALA A 561 -6.08 -7.97 30.90
CA ALA A 561 -6.95 -8.37 29.77
C ALA A 561 -8.42 -8.00 30.00
N ARG A 562 -8.85 -7.99 31.27
CA ARG A 562 -10.20 -7.60 31.67
C ARG A 562 -10.39 -6.08 31.69
N GLU A 563 -9.42 -5.30 32.18
CA GLU A 563 -9.48 -3.83 32.10
C GLU A 563 -9.39 -3.30 30.65
N GLU A 564 -8.66 -3.98 29.77
CA GLU A 564 -8.62 -3.67 28.33
C GLU A 564 -9.97 -3.96 27.65
N THR A 565 -10.61 -5.09 27.98
CA THR A 565 -11.95 -5.44 27.51
C THR A 565 -13.01 -4.45 28.03
N GLU A 566 -12.97 -4.09 29.32
CA GLU A 566 -13.90 -3.13 29.91
C GLU A 566 -13.72 -1.73 29.31
N ARG A 567 -12.50 -1.32 28.90
CA ARG A 567 -12.26 -0.07 28.14
C ARG A 567 -12.83 -0.08 26.71
N GLU A 568 -12.68 -1.18 25.96
CA GLU A 568 -13.30 -1.29 24.62
C GLU A 568 -14.84 -1.28 24.69
N ASP A 569 -15.41 -1.89 25.73
CA ASP A 569 -16.86 -1.93 25.94
C ASP A 569 -17.42 -0.58 26.42
N ASP A 570 -16.66 0.25 27.14
CA ASP A 570 -17.11 1.60 27.55
C ASP A 570 -17.24 2.55 26.33
N VAL A 571 -16.28 2.49 25.39
CA VAL A 571 -16.36 3.22 24.11
C VAL A 571 -17.55 2.71 23.27
N THR A 572 -17.79 1.39 23.27
CA THR A 572 -18.92 0.79 22.55
C THR A 572 -20.27 1.15 23.19
N THR A 573 -20.33 1.24 24.52
CA THR A 573 -21.54 1.59 25.27
C THR A 573 -21.91 3.07 25.10
N ALA A 574 -20.92 3.97 25.01
CA ALA A 574 -21.15 5.37 24.68
C ALA A 574 -21.81 5.54 23.30
N VAL A 575 -21.42 4.74 22.29
CA VAL A 575 -22.00 4.76 20.94
C VAL A 575 -23.43 4.20 20.91
N LEU A 576 -23.75 3.19 21.73
CA LEU A 576 -25.09 2.59 21.81
C LEU A 576 -26.11 3.43 22.60
N SER A 577 -25.67 4.42 23.36
CA SER A 577 -26.53 5.25 24.24
C SER A 577 -27.28 6.39 23.51
N VAL A 578 -26.95 6.66 22.24
CA VAL A 578 -27.47 7.83 21.49
C VAL A 578 -28.51 7.43 20.43
N MET A 579 -29.63 6.83 20.86
CA MET A 579 -30.83 6.62 20.04
C MET A 579 -32.11 6.83 20.88
N PRO A 580 -33.16 7.50 20.35
CA PRO A 580 -34.42 7.67 21.07
C PRO A 580 -35.26 6.38 21.06
N GLU A 581 -35.95 6.08 22.16
CA GLU A 581 -36.84 4.92 22.27
C GLU A 581 -38.06 5.03 21.33
N GLU A 582 -38.11 4.21 20.27
CA GLU A 582 -39.34 3.98 19.51
C GLU A 582 -40.22 2.88 20.14
N THR A 583 -41.53 3.10 20.16
CA THR A 583 -42.48 2.25 20.90
C THR A 583 -42.94 1.02 20.10
N PRO A 584 -43.17 -0.14 20.75
CA PRO A 584 -43.40 -1.40 20.05
C PRO A 584 -44.86 -1.55 19.59
N SER A 585 -45.17 -1.12 18.36
CA SER A 585 -46.45 -1.42 17.71
C SER A 585 -46.38 -1.45 16.18
N GLN A 586 -45.88 -2.55 15.62
CA GLN A 586 -46.37 -3.23 14.39
C GLN A 586 -45.27 -4.16 13.83
N ARG A 587 -45.33 -5.46 14.16
CA ARG A 587 -44.61 -6.52 13.43
C ARG A 587 -45.61 -7.52 12.88
N ALA A 588 -45.74 -7.57 11.55
CA ALA A 588 -46.35 -8.69 10.83
C ALA A 588 -45.24 -9.68 10.42
N PRO A 589 -45.44 -11.00 10.52
CA PRO A 589 -44.37 -11.97 10.27
C PRO A 589 -44.22 -12.28 8.78
N LEU A 590 -43.07 -11.94 8.19
CA LEU A 590 -42.67 -12.47 6.89
C LEU A 590 -42.13 -13.90 7.03
N ARG A 591 -42.64 -14.80 6.20
CA ARG A 591 -42.26 -16.22 6.18
C ARG A 591 -40.92 -16.41 5.47
N ARG A 592 -40.08 -17.31 5.99
CA ARG A 592 -38.91 -17.83 5.27
C ARG A 592 -39.32 -18.51 3.95
N ARG A 593 -38.61 -18.18 2.88
CA ARG A 593 -38.09 -19.12 1.89
C ARG A 593 -36.68 -18.69 1.53
#